data_AF-A0A1E5JUS9-F1
#
_entry.id   AF-A0A1E5JUS9-F1
#
_cell.length_a   1.000
_cell.length_b   1.000
_cell.length_c   1.000
_cell.angle_alpha   90.00
_cell.angle_beta   90.00
_cell.angle_gamma   90.00
#
_symmetry.space_group_name_H-M   'P 1'
#
loop_
_entity.id
_entity.type
_entity.pdbx_description
1 polymer ?
#
loop_
_entity_poly.entity_id
_entity_poly.type
_entity_poly.pdbx_seq_one_letter_code
_entity_poly.pdbx_strand_id
1 'polypeptide(L)'
;MNNWIIKTALVNLFILYSALGFTHPHRNSVSKEEVNGTFIIKFPAPHNDLSNTLTVSALGGGKINISFNLVYPYEVNGELQANTGELSGVASLKGDTAVYSSSEYGQCTITITFVKPGILSVKQEGSDADCGFGHNVYADGTYNKIQK
;
A
#
# COMPACT_ATOMS: atom_id res chain seq x y z
N MET A 1 48.26 -14.32 -51.09
CA MET A 1 47.08 -13.84 -51.83
C MET A 1 45.91 -14.76 -51.52
N ASN A 2 44.76 -14.17 -51.17
CA ASN A 2 43.43 -14.76 -50.91
C ASN A 2 43.27 -15.64 -49.65
N ASN A 3 42.59 -15.15 -48.59
CA ASN A 3 41.12 -15.05 -48.38
C ASN A 3 40.57 -16.43 -47.90
N TRP A 4 39.72 -16.58 -46.88
CA TRP A 4 38.63 -15.73 -46.44
C TRP A 4 38.03 -16.28 -45.12
N ILE A 5 37.85 -15.41 -44.12
CA ILE A 5 36.78 -15.34 -43.09
C ILE A 5 36.27 -16.65 -42.45
N ILE A 6 36.66 -16.86 -41.18
CA ILE A 6 35.84 -17.64 -40.22
C ILE A 6 34.92 -16.65 -39.50
N LYS A 7 33.63 -16.95 -39.59
CA LYS A 7 32.50 -16.12 -39.18
C LYS A 7 32.51 -15.81 -37.69
N THR A 8 32.48 -14.53 -37.35
CA THR A 8 32.23 -14.00 -36.02
C THR A 8 30.81 -14.37 -35.59
N ALA A 9 30.67 -15.25 -34.60
CA ALA A 9 29.41 -15.50 -33.93
C ALA A 9 29.12 -14.31 -32.99
N LEU A 10 28.22 -13.43 -33.43
CA LEU A 10 27.61 -12.39 -32.60
C LEU A 10 26.81 -13.05 -31.48
N VAL A 11 27.36 -13.09 -30.28
CA VAL A 11 26.61 -13.36 -29.05
C VAL A 11 25.85 -12.08 -28.71
N ASN A 12 24.64 -11.94 -29.24
CA ASN A 12 23.66 -10.99 -28.75
C ASN A 12 23.13 -11.52 -27.40
N LEU A 13 23.84 -11.20 -26.31
CA LEU A 13 23.30 -11.37 -24.97
C LEU A 13 22.30 -10.24 -24.73
N PHE A 14 21.03 -10.53 -25.00
CA PHE A 14 19.90 -9.72 -24.54
C PHE A 14 19.99 -9.63 -23.01
N ILE A 15 20.41 -8.46 -22.51
CA ILE A 15 20.22 -8.09 -21.12
C ILE A 15 18.72 -7.85 -20.96
N LEU A 16 17.99 -8.90 -20.57
CA LEU A 16 16.65 -8.78 -20.04
C LEU A 16 16.77 -7.95 -18.75
N TYR A 17 16.46 -6.67 -18.85
CA TYR A 17 16.08 -5.86 -17.70
C TYR A 17 14.84 -6.53 -17.10
N SER A 18 15.04 -7.39 -16.10
CA SER A 18 13.97 -7.76 -15.20
C SER A 18 13.52 -6.47 -14.52
N ALA A 19 12.29 -6.07 -14.79
CA ALA A 19 11.60 -5.07 -13.98
C ALA A 19 11.68 -5.55 -12.53
N LEU A 20 12.53 -4.90 -11.74
CA LEU A 20 12.65 -5.13 -10.30
C LEU A 20 11.36 -4.64 -9.65
N GLY A 21 10.30 -5.44 -9.76
CA GLY A 21 9.25 -5.43 -8.76
C GLY A 21 9.92 -5.84 -7.45
N PHE A 22 10.08 -4.91 -6.52
CA PHE A 22 10.57 -5.19 -5.18
C PHE A 22 9.54 -6.09 -4.46
N THR A 23 9.59 -7.40 -4.70
CA THR A 23 8.90 -8.37 -3.85
C THR A 23 9.69 -8.43 -2.55
N HIS A 24 9.24 -7.71 -1.53
CA HIS A 24 9.81 -7.88 -0.19
C HIS A 24 9.60 -9.33 0.24
N PRO A 25 10.63 -10.01 0.79
CA PRO A 25 10.48 -11.39 1.23
C PRO A 25 9.42 -11.45 2.33
N HIS A 26 8.40 -12.27 2.10
CA HIS A 26 7.36 -12.50 3.10
C HIS A 26 7.96 -12.98 4.42
N ARG A 27 7.46 -12.43 5.52
CA ARG A 27 7.87 -12.79 6.88
C ARG A 27 6.86 -13.73 7.51
N ASN A 28 7.36 -14.72 8.25
CA ASN A 28 6.54 -15.74 8.90
C ASN A 28 5.68 -15.19 10.05
N SER A 29 6.05 -14.04 10.61
CA SER A 29 5.30 -13.35 11.65
C SER A 29 5.74 -11.90 11.80
N VAL A 30 4.91 -11.11 12.45
CA VAL A 30 5.20 -9.75 12.92
C VAL A 30 4.85 -9.64 14.41
N SER A 31 5.59 -8.82 15.15
CA SER A 31 5.36 -8.63 16.59
C SER A 31 4.17 -7.70 16.85
N LYS A 32 3.62 -7.76 18.06
CA LYS A 32 2.55 -6.84 18.49
C LYS A 32 3.01 -5.38 18.44
N GLU A 33 4.25 -5.12 18.82
CA GLU A 33 4.86 -3.79 18.86
C GLU A 33 5.04 -3.23 17.46
N GLU A 34 5.37 -4.09 16.48
CA GLU A 34 5.44 -3.71 15.08
C GLU A 34 4.05 -3.34 14.55
N VAL A 35 3.05 -4.21 14.79
CA VAL A 35 1.66 -4.07 14.33
C VAL A 35 0.98 -2.84 14.93
N ASN A 36 1.10 -2.63 16.24
CA ASN A 36 0.36 -1.59 16.95
C ASN A 36 0.88 -0.20 16.60
N GLY A 37 0.01 0.70 16.15
CA GLY A 37 0.35 2.10 16.03
C GLY A 37 -0.49 2.85 15.00
N THR A 38 -0.07 4.08 14.73
CA THR A 38 -0.64 4.92 13.69
C THR A 38 0.39 5.07 12.58
N PHE A 39 -0.05 4.87 11.35
CA PHE A 39 0.75 4.93 10.15
C PHE A 39 0.16 5.99 9.23
N ILE A 40 1.00 6.79 8.59
CA ILE A 40 0.58 7.88 7.73
C ILE A 40 1.25 7.81 6.36
N ILE A 41 0.53 8.27 5.34
CA ILE A 41 1.10 8.70 4.06
C ILE A 41 0.80 10.19 3.90
N LYS A 42 1.85 10.97 3.67
CA LYS A 42 1.74 12.42 3.42
C LYS A 42 1.53 12.69 1.95
N PHE A 43 0.73 13.70 1.64
CA PHE A 43 0.61 14.19 0.27
C PHE A 43 1.87 14.95 -0.14
N PRO A 44 2.21 14.99 -1.44
CA PRO A 44 3.28 15.84 -1.93
C PRO A 44 2.94 17.32 -1.75
N ALA A 45 3.94 18.19 -1.89
CA ALA A 45 3.71 19.62 -1.96
C ALA A 45 2.73 19.95 -3.12
N PRO A 46 1.84 20.96 -2.95
CA PRO A 46 1.80 21.89 -1.82
C PRO A 46 1.01 21.41 -0.59
N HIS A 47 0.41 20.22 -0.62
CA HIS A 47 -0.52 19.73 0.42
C HIS A 47 0.12 18.80 1.45
N ASN A 48 1.41 18.97 1.74
CA ASN A 48 2.17 18.09 2.64
C ASN A 48 1.80 18.26 4.14
N ASP A 49 0.90 19.19 4.43
CA ASP A 49 0.17 19.36 5.68
C ASP A 49 -0.96 18.33 5.85
N LEU A 50 -1.46 17.74 4.75
CA LEU A 50 -2.46 16.69 4.76
C LEU A 50 -1.83 15.28 4.77
N SER A 51 -2.58 14.31 5.28
CA SER A 51 -2.16 12.91 5.27
C SER A 51 -3.34 11.94 5.37
N ASN A 52 -3.21 10.77 4.76
CA ASN A 52 -4.06 9.63 5.06
C ASN A 52 -3.50 8.87 6.26
N THR A 53 -4.39 8.42 7.14
CA THR A 53 -4.04 7.78 8.40
C THR A 53 -4.63 6.37 8.47
N LEU A 54 -3.81 5.42 8.90
CA LEU A 54 -4.20 4.07 9.28
C LEU A 54 -3.78 3.81 10.73
N THR A 55 -4.75 3.56 11.61
CA THR A 55 -4.49 3.08 12.97
C THR A 55 -4.72 1.57 13.03
N VAL A 56 -3.76 0.86 13.62
CA VAL A 56 -3.77 -0.59 13.76
C VAL A 56 -3.60 -0.99 15.22
N SER A 57 -4.41 -1.95 15.68
CA SER A 57 -4.31 -2.54 17.02
C SER A 57 -4.44 -4.06 16.96
N ALA A 58 -3.43 -4.79 17.42
CA ALA A 58 -3.45 -6.24 17.54
C ALA A 58 -4.46 -6.70 18.59
N LEU A 59 -5.30 -7.65 18.20
CA LEU A 59 -6.34 -8.24 19.04
C LEU A 59 -5.93 -9.62 19.61
N GLY A 60 -4.83 -10.18 19.12
CA GLY A 60 -4.44 -11.56 19.38
C GLY A 60 -5.12 -12.54 18.41
N GLY A 61 -4.71 -13.81 18.45
CA GLY A 61 -5.31 -14.87 17.62
C GLY A 61 -5.24 -14.63 16.11
N GLY A 62 -4.21 -13.92 15.63
CA GLY A 62 -4.08 -13.59 14.20
C GLY A 62 -5.11 -12.57 13.72
N LYS A 63 -5.57 -11.67 14.59
CA LYS A 63 -6.51 -10.59 14.24
C LYS A 63 -5.96 -9.22 14.63
N ILE A 64 -6.28 -8.23 13.82
CA ILE A 64 -6.00 -6.81 14.09
C ILE A 64 -7.26 -5.98 13.85
N ASN A 65 -7.47 -4.94 14.65
CA ASN A 65 -8.39 -3.88 14.33
C ASN A 65 -7.68 -2.86 13.43
N ILE A 66 -8.35 -2.41 12.38
CA ILE A 66 -7.89 -1.37 11.45
C ILE A 66 -8.89 -0.21 11.49
N SER A 67 -8.38 1.01 11.35
CA SER A 67 -9.19 2.21 11.20
C SER A 67 -8.47 3.18 10.26
N PHE A 68 -9.11 3.46 9.13
CA PHE A 68 -8.67 4.41 8.12
C PHE A 68 -9.43 5.72 8.28
N ASN A 69 -8.69 6.82 8.22
CA ASN A 69 -9.22 8.15 7.99
C ASN A 69 -8.42 8.73 6.80
N LEU A 70 -9.10 8.87 5.68
CA LEU A 70 -8.51 9.15 4.37
C LEU A 70 -9.05 10.46 3.84
N VAL A 71 -8.21 11.15 3.08
CA VAL A 71 -8.53 12.38 2.37
C VAL A 71 -8.10 12.27 0.91
N TYR A 72 -8.80 12.98 0.04
CA TYR A 72 -8.39 13.24 -1.32
C TYR A 72 -8.46 14.77 -1.55
N PRO A 73 -7.33 15.48 -1.48
CA PRO A 73 -7.32 16.92 -1.72
C PRO A 73 -7.48 17.25 -3.19
N TYR A 74 -8.24 18.30 -3.48
CA TYR A 74 -8.43 18.84 -4.83
C TYR A 74 -8.69 20.34 -4.76
N GLU A 75 -8.54 21.05 -5.87
CA GLU A 75 -8.79 22.49 -5.94
C GLU A 75 -10.05 22.81 -6.73
N VAL A 76 -10.82 23.78 -6.22
CA VAL A 76 -11.96 24.38 -6.94
C VAL A 76 -11.81 25.88 -6.88
N ASN A 77 -11.74 26.54 -8.04
CA ASN A 77 -11.57 28.00 -8.14
C ASN A 77 -10.36 28.55 -7.37
N GLY A 78 -9.28 27.76 -7.25
CA GLY A 78 -8.06 28.15 -6.51
C GLY A 78 -8.14 27.96 -5.00
N GLU A 79 -9.23 27.37 -4.49
CA GLU A 79 -9.38 27.01 -3.08
C GLU A 79 -9.19 25.51 -2.88
N LEU A 80 -8.40 25.14 -1.87
CA LEU A 80 -8.19 23.76 -1.48
C LEU A 80 -9.45 23.20 -0.81
N GLN A 81 -9.93 22.09 -1.35
CA GLN A 81 -11.02 21.27 -0.85
C GLN A 81 -10.50 19.85 -0.60
N ALA A 82 -11.28 19.03 0.11
CA ALA A 82 -10.94 17.63 0.28
C ALA A 82 -12.20 16.76 0.38
N ASN A 83 -12.20 15.65 -0.36
CA ASN A 83 -13.10 14.54 -0.07
C ASN A 83 -12.50 13.73 1.06
N THR A 84 -13.36 13.11 1.87
CA THR A 84 -12.92 12.30 3.01
C THR A 84 -13.62 10.96 2.99
N GLY A 85 -12.96 9.93 3.50
CA GLY A 85 -13.50 8.57 3.57
C GLY A 85 -12.95 7.85 4.79
N GLU A 86 -13.78 7.03 5.42
CA GLU A 86 -13.43 6.29 6.62
C GLU A 86 -13.79 4.83 6.48
N LEU A 87 -12.97 3.95 7.07
CA LEU A 87 -13.25 2.52 7.14
C LEU A 87 -12.66 1.96 8.42
N SER A 88 -13.45 1.22 9.19
CA SER A 88 -12.96 0.53 10.39
C SER A 88 -13.44 -0.91 10.40
N GLY A 89 -12.61 -1.83 10.89
CA GLY A 89 -12.97 -3.23 10.91
C GLY A 89 -11.87 -4.14 11.46
N VAL A 90 -12.14 -5.45 11.41
CA VAL A 90 -11.19 -6.46 11.87
C VAL A 90 -10.59 -7.18 10.67
N ALA A 91 -9.27 -7.13 10.54
CA ALA A 91 -8.53 -7.84 9.52
C ALA A 91 -7.91 -9.14 10.09
N SER A 92 -7.85 -10.17 9.26
CA SER A 92 -7.15 -11.42 9.59
C SER A 92 -5.68 -11.29 9.23
N LEU A 93 -4.78 -11.44 10.21
CA LEU A 93 -3.33 -11.36 10.07
C LEU A 93 -2.72 -12.76 10.01
N LYS A 94 -2.00 -13.04 8.93
CA LYS A 94 -1.19 -14.26 8.75
C LYS A 94 0.19 -13.87 8.25
N GLY A 95 1.24 -14.27 8.99
CA GLY A 95 2.60 -13.82 8.70
C GLY A 95 2.72 -12.31 8.89
N ASP A 96 3.06 -11.63 7.80
CA ASP A 96 3.15 -10.17 7.70
C ASP A 96 2.01 -9.52 6.92
N THR A 97 0.99 -10.29 6.56
CA THR A 97 -0.10 -9.79 5.71
C THR A 97 -1.42 -9.87 6.47
N ALA A 98 -2.09 -8.74 6.60
CA ALA A 98 -3.45 -8.65 7.10
C ALA A 98 -4.42 -8.38 5.97
N VAL A 99 -5.55 -9.08 5.97
CA VAL A 99 -6.60 -8.93 4.96
C VAL A 99 -7.92 -8.57 5.64
N TYR A 100 -8.49 -7.46 5.23
CA TYR A 100 -9.87 -7.07 5.51
C TYR A 100 -10.68 -7.20 4.22
N SER A 101 -11.90 -7.73 4.31
CA SER A 101 -12.83 -7.79 3.18
C SER A 101 -14.23 -7.42 3.65
N SER A 102 -14.95 -6.69 2.81
CA SER A 102 -16.35 -6.33 3.03
C SER A 102 -17.13 -6.40 1.72
N SER A 103 -18.45 -6.55 1.86
CA SER A 103 -19.41 -6.48 0.74
C SER A 103 -20.52 -5.46 0.99
N GLU A 104 -20.32 -4.55 1.96
CA GLU A 104 -21.34 -3.60 2.42
C GLU A 104 -21.81 -2.63 1.32
N TYR A 105 -20.88 -2.03 0.59
CA TYR A 105 -21.15 -1.10 -0.52
C TYR A 105 -20.79 -1.67 -1.90
N GLY A 106 -20.03 -2.76 -1.91
CA GLY A 106 -19.49 -3.44 -3.07
C GLY A 106 -18.39 -4.40 -2.63
N GLN A 107 -17.81 -5.16 -3.55
CA GLN A 107 -16.71 -6.07 -3.20
C GLN A 107 -15.44 -5.27 -2.94
N CYS A 108 -15.07 -5.14 -1.67
CA CYS A 108 -13.87 -4.43 -1.24
C CYS A 108 -12.94 -5.37 -0.48
N THR A 109 -11.66 -5.39 -0.84
CA THR A 109 -10.60 -6.03 -0.07
C THR A 109 -9.45 -5.07 0.16
N ILE A 110 -9.04 -4.94 1.42
CA ILE A 110 -7.86 -4.19 1.83
C ILE A 110 -6.79 -5.18 2.29
N THR A 111 -5.67 -5.21 1.57
CA THR A 111 -4.49 -5.99 1.93
C THR A 111 -3.44 -5.07 2.54
N ILE A 112 -3.04 -5.35 3.77
CA ILE A 112 -2.03 -4.60 4.52
C ILE A 112 -0.83 -5.51 4.71
N THR A 113 0.29 -5.17 4.08
CA THR A 113 1.54 -5.90 4.21
C THR A 113 2.49 -5.10 5.08
N PHE A 114 2.86 -5.64 6.24
CA PHE A 114 3.93 -5.09 7.06
C PHE A 114 5.25 -5.38 6.34
N VAL A 115 5.84 -4.37 5.71
CA VAL A 115 7.03 -4.54 4.86
C VAL A 115 8.28 -4.72 5.71
N LYS A 116 8.40 -3.89 6.75
CA LYS A 116 9.45 -3.92 7.77
C LYS A 116 8.98 -3.10 8.99
N PRO A 117 9.66 -3.17 10.13
CA PRO A 117 9.27 -2.37 11.29
C PRO A 117 9.08 -0.89 10.95
N GLY A 118 7.88 -0.39 11.20
CA GLY A 118 7.51 1.00 10.95
C GLY A 118 7.06 1.33 9.52
N ILE A 119 7.06 0.39 8.57
CA ILE A 119 6.57 0.61 7.21
C ILE A 119 5.61 -0.49 6.80
N LEU A 120 4.44 -0.11 6.29
CA LEU A 120 3.49 -1.02 5.68
C LEU A 120 3.09 -0.54 4.28
N SER A 121 2.65 -1.47 3.45
CA SER A 121 2.00 -1.21 2.18
C SER A 121 0.54 -1.61 2.27
N VAL A 122 -0.34 -0.75 1.78
CA VAL A 122 -1.78 -1.01 1.66
C VAL A 122 -2.11 -1.12 0.18
N LYS A 123 -2.86 -2.16 -0.18
CA LYS A 123 -3.47 -2.34 -1.48
C LYS A 123 -4.98 -2.44 -1.31
N GLN A 124 -5.72 -1.68 -2.10
CA GLN A 124 -7.16 -1.79 -2.23
C GLN A 124 -7.52 -2.59 -3.49
N GLU A 125 -8.49 -3.47 -3.36
CA GLU A 125 -9.18 -4.11 -4.48
C GLU A 125 -10.66 -3.78 -4.36
N GLY A 126 -11.24 -3.22 -5.43
CA GLY A 126 -12.53 -2.53 -5.42
C GLY A 126 -12.36 -1.04 -5.67
N SER A 127 -13.39 -0.40 -6.24
CA SER A 127 -13.43 1.05 -6.42
C SER A 127 -13.52 1.79 -5.08
N ASP A 128 -13.30 3.11 -5.11
CA ASP A 128 -13.61 4.00 -3.99
C ASP A 128 -15.05 3.80 -3.48
N ALA A 129 -16.02 3.64 -4.37
CA ALA A 129 -17.41 3.36 -4.03
C ALA A 129 -17.60 1.95 -3.43
N ASP A 130 -16.97 0.92 -3.98
CA ASP A 130 -17.07 -0.46 -3.45
C ASP A 130 -16.57 -0.55 -2.00
N CYS A 131 -15.54 0.23 -1.67
CA CYS A 131 -14.97 0.32 -0.34
C CYS A 131 -15.65 1.34 0.58
N GLY A 132 -16.70 2.02 0.11
CA GLY A 132 -17.47 3.00 0.90
C GLY A 132 -16.74 4.33 1.13
N PHE A 133 -15.61 4.56 0.48
CA PHE A 133 -14.85 5.81 0.58
C PHE A 133 -15.42 6.91 -0.31
N GLY A 134 -15.74 6.55 -1.56
CA GLY A 134 -16.28 7.44 -2.59
C GLY A 134 -15.34 8.57 -3.02
N HIS A 135 -15.77 9.31 -4.04
CA HIS A 135 -15.19 10.59 -4.46
C HIS A 135 -13.65 10.64 -4.57
N ASN A 136 -13.04 9.62 -5.18
CA ASN A 136 -11.60 9.44 -5.38
C ASN A 136 -10.77 9.24 -4.11
N VAL A 137 -11.40 8.83 -3.01
CA VAL A 137 -10.69 8.49 -1.78
C VAL A 137 -10.30 7.00 -1.82
N TYR A 138 -9.00 6.73 -1.75
CA TYR A 138 -8.42 5.36 -1.84
C TYR A 138 -7.46 5.10 -0.69
N ALA A 139 -7.40 3.84 -0.23
CA ALA A 139 -6.52 3.42 0.85
C ALA A 139 -5.09 3.09 0.40
N ASP A 140 -4.85 2.91 -0.91
CA ASP A 140 -3.58 2.47 -1.47
C ASP A 140 -2.40 3.35 -1.05
N GLY A 141 -1.26 2.70 -0.80
CA GLY A 141 0.00 3.41 -0.62
C GLY A 141 0.97 2.73 0.31
N THR A 142 2.08 3.43 0.57
CA THR A 142 3.06 3.03 1.57
C THR A 142 2.96 3.97 2.76
N TYR A 143 2.64 3.44 3.92
CA TYR A 143 2.44 4.20 5.14
C TYR A 143 3.64 4.03 6.07
N ASN A 144 4.03 5.11 6.71
CA ASN A 144 5.11 5.15 7.69
C ASN A 144 4.51 5.34 9.08
N LYS A 145 4.97 4.52 10.03
CA LYS A 145 4.58 4.61 11.42
C LYS A 145 5.04 5.94 12.00
N ILE A 146 4.14 6.65 12.67
CA ILE A 146 4.54 7.80 13.47
C ILE A 146 5.25 7.27 14.72
N GLN A 147 6.46 7.75 14.96
CA GLN A 147 7.13 7.51 16.24
C GLN A 147 6.44 8.38 17.28
N LYS A 148 6.00 7.77 18.39
CA LYS A 148 5.62 8.48 19.61
C LYS A 148 6.80 8.51 20.56
#